data_AF-A0A7C1RAJ9-F1
#
_entry.id   AF-A0A7C1RAJ9-F1
#
_cell.length_a   1.000
_cell.length_b   1.000
_cell.length_c   1.000
_cell.angle_alpha   90.00
_cell.angle_beta   90.00
_cell.angle_gamma   90.00
#
_symmetry.space_group_name_H-M   'P 1'
#
loop_
_entity.id
_entity.type
_entity.pdbx_description
1 polymer ?
#
loop_
_entity_poly.entity_id
_entity_poly.type
_entity_poly.pdbx_seq_one_letter_code
_entity_poly.pdbx_strand_id
1 'polypeptide(L)'
;MSLNDALKTATIEDLKKVSILMLDSYARQNQKTLTFLYDHEIIDDSSIEGALENAVFRQARQDYETMTIKGRPYTIWADHVGKPECLAYALERSKFSRKEIKQIPFDHGETAETFPQHYGRENLLSILREELLNPKPLPTFEGDYDPHPVCECGH
;
A
#
# COMPACT_ATOMS: atom_id res chain seq x y z
N MET A 1 8.98 24.79 -19.18
CA MET A 1 8.25 23.63 -18.67
C MET A 1 6.81 23.77 -19.13
N SER A 2 6.25 22.78 -19.83
CA SER A 2 4.84 22.84 -20.24
C SER A 2 3.93 22.58 -19.04
N LEU A 3 2.65 22.95 -19.14
CA LEU A 3 1.66 22.62 -18.11
C LEU A 3 1.56 21.11 -17.88
N ASN A 4 1.66 20.32 -18.96
CA ASN A 4 1.63 18.86 -18.90
C ASN A 4 2.86 18.29 -18.18
N ASP A 5 4.05 18.86 -18.38
CA ASP A 5 5.27 18.44 -17.66
C ASP A 5 5.16 18.73 -16.16
N ALA A 6 4.58 19.88 -15.81
CA ALA A 6 4.36 20.27 -14.42
C ALA A 6 3.38 19.31 -13.74
N LEU A 7 2.27 19.01 -14.41
CA LEU A 7 1.23 18.11 -13.91
C LEU A 7 1.77 16.68 -13.77
N LYS A 8 2.47 16.17 -14.80
CA LYS A 8 3.19 14.88 -14.74
C LYS A 8 4.09 14.81 -13.52
N THR A 9 4.95 15.82 -13.34
CA THR A 9 5.91 15.85 -12.23
C THR A 9 5.19 15.83 -10.88
N ALA A 10 4.17 16.67 -10.71
CA ALA A 10 3.39 16.71 -9.48
C ALA A 10 2.70 15.37 -9.18
N THR A 11 2.03 14.77 -10.16
CA THR A 11 1.36 13.48 -10.00
C THR A 11 2.34 12.36 -9.63
N ILE A 12 3.50 12.28 -10.29
CA ILE A 12 4.51 11.26 -9.98
C ILE A 12 5.10 11.49 -8.58
N GLU A 13 5.37 12.73 -8.19
CA GLU A 13 5.88 13.05 -6.84
C GLU A 13 4.87 12.75 -5.73
N ASP A 14 3.58 12.94 -6.00
CA ASP A 14 2.51 12.57 -5.07
C ASP A 14 2.35 11.05 -4.98
N LEU A 15 2.42 10.34 -6.11
CA LEU A 15 2.36 8.88 -6.15
C LEU A 15 3.50 8.24 -5.35
N LYS A 16 4.72 8.77 -5.42
CA LYS A 16 5.85 8.32 -4.58
C LYS A 16 5.57 8.39 -3.07
N LYS A 17 4.62 9.25 -2.67
CA LYS A 17 4.27 9.55 -1.27
C LYS A 17 2.88 9.04 -0.89
N VAL A 18 2.18 8.34 -1.77
CA VAL A 18 0.90 7.73 -1.42
C VAL A 18 1.10 6.68 -0.31
N SER A 19 0.12 6.54 0.58
CA SER A 19 0.07 5.39 1.48
C SER A 19 -0.54 4.24 0.70
N ILE A 20 0.15 3.10 0.64
CA ILE A 20 -0.34 1.90 -0.07
C ILE A 20 -1.67 1.41 0.52
N LEU A 21 -1.89 1.62 1.83
CA LEU A 21 -3.17 1.31 2.49
C LEU A 21 -4.33 2.19 2.00
N MET A 22 -4.04 3.38 1.47
CA MET A 22 -5.01 4.36 0.98
C MET A 22 -4.98 4.50 -0.54
N LEU A 23 -4.32 3.59 -1.26
CA LEU A 23 -4.09 3.70 -2.70
C LEU A 23 -5.40 3.84 -3.48
N ASP A 24 -6.40 3.04 -3.14
CA ASP A 24 -7.71 3.06 -3.78
C ASP A 24 -8.47 4.38 -3.52
N SER A 25 -8.37 4.95 -2.32
CA SER A 25 -8.94 6.28 -2.02
C SER A 25 -8.25 7.38 -2.82
N TYR A 26 -6.91 7.32 -2.92
CA TYR A 26 -6.13 8.24 -3.73
C TYR A 26 -6.52 8.12 -5.22
N ALA A 27 -6.62 6.89 -5.74
CA ALA A 27 -7.01 6.59 -7.12
C ALA A 27 -8.36 7.23 -7.47
N ARG A 28 -9.38 7.06 -6.63
CA ARG A 28 -10.71 7.66 -6.83
C ARG A 28 -10.65 9.19 -6.86
N GLN A 29 -9.94 9.81 -5.91
CA GLN A 29 -9.82 11.26 -5.84
C GLN A 29 -9.10 11.87 -7.04
N ASN A 30 -8.16 11.12 -7.63
CA ASN A 30 -7.29 11.59 -8.72
C ASN A 30 -7.63 10.96 -10.08
N GLN A 31 -8.72 10.21 -10.19
CA GLN A 31 -9.01 9.35 -11.34
C GLN A 31 -8.99 10.11 -12.67
N LYS A 32 -9.61 11.30 -12.72
CA LYS A 32 -9.65 12.13 -13.93
C LYS A 32 -8.25 12.55 -14.39
N THR A 33 -7.41 12.97 -13.45
CA THR A 33 -6.03 13.37 -13.73
C THR A 33 -5.19 12.19 -14.18
N LEU A 34 -5.28 11.05 -13.48
CA LEU A 34 -4.54 9.84 -13.81
C LEU A 34 -4.93 9.31 -15.19
N THR A 35 -6.24 9.23 -15.48
CA THR A 35 -6.77 8.80 -16.78
C THR A 35 -6.30 9.73 -17.89
N PHE A 36 -6.41 11.05 -17.70
CA PHE A 36 -5.95 12.02 -18.69
C PHE A 36 -4.46 11.86 -19.00
N LEU A 37 -3.61 11.76 -17.97
CA LEU A 37 -2.17 11.65 -18.17
C LEU A 37 -1.78 10.32 -18.83
N TYR A 38 -2.47 9.23 -18.49
CA TYR A 38 -2.20 7.91 -19.03
C TYR A 38 -2.68 7.77 -20.49
N ASP A 39 -3.92 8.15 -20.78
CA ASP A 39 -4.53 8.04 -22.12
C ASP A 39 -3.82 8.92 -23.17
N HIS A 40 -3.18 10.00 -22.73
CA HIS A 40 -2.39 10.89 -23.59
C HIS A 40 -0.89 10.53 -23.61
N GLU A 41 -0.50 9.36 -23.08
CA GLU A 41 0.87 8.86 -23.05
C GLU A 41 1.87 9.82 -22.34
N ILE A 42 1.37 10.67 -21.44
CA ILE A 42 2.20 11.61 -20.67
C ILE A 42 2.90 10.86 -19.54
N ILE A 43 2.21 9.91 -18.90
CA ILE A 43 2.77 8.91 -18.00
C ILE A 43 2.55 7.52 -18.59
N ASP A 44 3.48 6.61 -18.32
CA ASP A 44 3.43 5.22 -18.77
C ASP A 44 3.50 4.28 -17.56
N ASP A 45 3.36 2.98 -17.84
CA ASP A 45 3.42 1.92 -16.83
C ASP A 45 4.72 2.00 -16.01
N SER A 46 5.87 2.23 -16.68
CA SER A 46 7.16 2.30 -16.01
C SER A 46 7.26 3.49 -15.05
N SER A 47 6.71 4.64 -15.41
CA SER A 47 6.71 5.83 -14.55
C SER A 47 5.83 5.64 -13.32
N ILE A 48 4.66 5.01 -13.52
CA ILE A 48 3.71 4.70 -12.43
C ILE A 48 4.32 3.66 -11.49
N GLU A 49 4.81 2.53 -12.02
CA GLU A 49 5.38 1.46 -11.21
C GLU A 49 6.65 1.93 -10.47
N GLY A 50 7.48 2.77 -11.09
CA GLY A 50 8.62 3.39 -10.41
C GLY A 50 8.20 4.33 -9.26
N ALA A 51 7.09 5.05 -9.42
CA ALA A 51 6.54 5.86 -8.33
C ALA A 51 5.96 4.99 -7.20
N LEU A 52 5.20 3.95 -7.55
CA LEU A 52 4.62 3.00 -6.60
C LEU A 52 5.70 2.22 -5.85
N GLU A 53 6.83 1.90 -6.48
CA GLU A 53 7.94 1.24 -5.82
C GLU A 53 8.49 2.08 -4.65
N ASN A 54 8.60 3.40 -4.83
CA ASN A 54 8.99 4.31 -3.75
C ASN A 54 7.96 4.30 -2.61
N ALA A 55 6.67 4.28 -2.95
CA ALA A 55 5.59 4.19 -1.95
C ALA A 55 5.61 2.86 -1.19
N VAL A 56 5.88 1.74 -1.88
CA VAL A 56 6.07 0.40 -1.29
C VAL A 56 7.23 0.40 -0.29
N PHE A 57 8.40 0.92 -0.67
CA PHE A 57 9.54 1.00 0.26
C PHE A 57 9.27 1.91 1.45
N ARG A 58 8.53 2.99 1.25
CA ARG A 58 8.12 3.87 2.35
C ARG A 58 7.14 3.17 3.29
N GLN A 59 6.16 2.42 2.78
CA GLN A 59 5.27 1.61 3.60
C GLN A 59 6.06 0.57 4.40
N ALA A 60 6.95 -0.19 3.75
CA ALA A 60 7.80 -1.17 4.42
C ALA A 60 8.66 -0.54 5.53
N ARG A 61 9.16 0.68 5.32
CA ARG A 61 9.92 1.44 6.33
C ARG A 61 9.05 1.79 7.55
N GLN A 62 7.83 2.26 7.31
CA GLN A 62 6.86 2.57 8.37
C GLN A 62 6.45 1.32 9.16
N ASP A 63 6.30 0.19 8.47
CA ASP A 63 6.01 -1.10 9.09
C ASP A 63 7.18 -1.55 9.98
N TYR A 64 8.42 -1.47 9.48
CA TYR A 64 9.63 -1.72 10.26
C TYR A 64 9.72 -0.85 11.52
N GLU A 65 9.51 0.45 11.39
CA GLU A 65 9.51 1.38 12.52
C GLU A 65 8.44 0.98 13.53
N THR A 66 7.24 0.65 13.06
CA THR A 66 6.12 0.24 13.92
C THR A 66 6.41 -1.03 14.71
N MET A 67 7.06 -2.03 14.09
CA MET A 67 7.46 -3.29 14.73
C MET A 67 8.60 -3.12 15.74
N THR A 68 9.48 -2.13 15.54
CA THR A 68 10.72 -1.95 16.32
C THR A 68 10.63 -0.90 17.42
N ILE A 69 9.46 -0.30 17.64
CA ILE A 69 9.24 0.63 18.76
C ILE A 69 9.45 -0.08 20.10
N LYS A 70 10.38 0.47 20.90
CA LYS A 70 10.69 -0.03 22.25
C LYS A 70 9.58 0.31 23.25
N GLY A 71 9.40 -0.56 24.24
CA GLY A 71 8.51 -0.31 25.38
C GLY A 71 7.03 -0.59 25.12
N ARG A 72 6.68 -1.22 23.99
CA ARG A 72 5.32 -1.72 23.75
C ARG A 72 5.05 -2.98 24.58
N PRO A 73 3.81 -3.20 25.05
CA PRO A 73 3.44 -4.39 25.82
C PRO A 73 3.28 -5.65 24.95
N TYR A 74 3.37 -5.52 23.62
CA TYR A 74 3.23 -6.62 22.67
C TYR A 74 4.18 -6.44 21.48
N THR A 75 4.45 -7.55 20.81
CA THR A 75 5.22 -7.64 19.56
C THR A 75 4.26 -7.56 18.37
N ILE A 76 4.60 -6.79 17.35
CA ILE A 76 3.92 -6.82 16.06
C ILE A 76 4.81 -7.63 15.13
N TRP A 77 4.33 -8.76 14.65
CA TRP A 77 5.04 -9.65 13.73
C TRP A 77 4.99 -9.14 12.30
N ALA A 78 5.95 -9.56 11.48
CA ALA A 78 6.13 -9.12 10.09
C ALA A 78 4.91 -9.35 9.20
N ASP A 79 4.16 -10.42 9.45
CA ASP A 79 2.93 -10.79 8.74
C ASP A 79 1.67 -10.08 9.28
N HIS A 80 1.75 -9.50 10.48
CA HIS A 80 0.66 -8.77 11.13
C HIS A 80 0.64 -7.27 10.80
N VAL A 81 1.48 -6.81 9.87
CA VAL A 81 1.44 -5.43 9.36
C VAL A 81 0.36 -5.28 8.29
N GLY A 82 -0.03 -4.05 7.96
CA GLY A 82 -1.19 -3.81 7.08
C GLY A 82 -1.03 -4.34 5.65
N LYS A 83 0.20 -4.38 5.13
CA LYS A 83 0.54 -4.88 3.79
C LYS A 83 1.87 -5.65 3.84
N PRO A 84 1.90 -6.91 4.31
CA PRO A 84 3.13 -7.68 4.46
C PRO A 84 3.88 -7.86 3.12
N GLU A 85 3.17 -7.78 1.98
CA GLU A 85 3.77 -7.84 0.66
C GLU A 85 4.75 -6.68 0.39
N CYS A 86 4.51 -5.50 0.98
CA CYS A 86 5.42 -4.37 0.86
C CYS A 86 6.75 -4.65 1.58
N LEU A 87 6.68 -5.25 2.77
CA LEU A 87 7.84 -5.65 3.54
C LEU A 87 8.62 -6.76 2.82
N ALA A 88 7.92 -7.79 2.33
CA ALA A 88 8.49 -8.87 1.53
C ALA A 88 9.25 -8.31 0.30
N TYR A 89 8.60 -7.45 -0.47
CA TYR A 89 9.21 -6.82 -1.65
C TYR A 89 10.46 -6.01 -1.29
N ALA A 90 10.42 -5.25 -0.19
CA ALA A 90 11.57 -4.48 0.28
C ALA A 90 12.75 -5.35 0.76
N LEU A 91 12.47 -6.52 1.36
CA LEU A 91 13.48 -7.50 1.75
C LEU A 91 14.17 -8.12 0.52
N GLU A 92 13.41 -8.56 -0.49
CA GLU A 92 13.96 -9.10 -1.74
C GLU A 92 14.86 -8.10 -2.45
N ARG A 93 14.46 -6.83 -2.47
CA ARG A 93 15.24 -5.73 -3.08
C ARG A 93 16.37 -5.21 -2.19
N SER A 94 16.68 -5.88 -1.08
CA SER A 94 17.76 -5.54 -0.15
C SER A 94 17.69 -4.09 0.37
N LYS A 95 16.48 -3.56 0.62
CA LYS A 95 16.28 -2.19 1.12
C LYS A 95 16.49 -2.02 2.62
N PHE A 96 16.65 -3.13 3.34
CA PHE A 96 17.04 -3.14 4.75
C PHE A 96 18.47 -3.64 4.90
N SER A 97 19.22 -2.98 5.78
CA SER A 97 20.53 -3.44 6.20
C SER A 97 20.42 -4.70 7.04
N ARG A 98 21.50 -5.48 7.13
CA ARG A 98 21.58 -6.66 8.00
C ARG A 98 21.23 -6.37 9.46
N LYS A 99 21.52 -5.16 9.95
CA LYS A 99 21.20 -4.75 11.33
C LYS A 99 19.70 -4.53 11.51
N GLU A 100 19.04 -3.95 10.51
CA GLU A 100 17.59 -3.74 10.53
C GLU A 100 16.86 -5.06 10.40
N ILE A 101 17.30 -5.93 9.48
CA ILE A 101 16.71 -7.26 9.29
C ILE A 101 16.66 -8.07 10.59
N LYS A 102 17.75 -8.05 11.39
CA LYS A 102 17.80 -8.73 12.70
C LYS A 102 16.82 -8.21 13.74
N GLN A 103 16.25 -7.03 13.52
CA GLN A 103 15.26 -6.42 14.42
C GLN A 103 13.83 -6.69 13.95
N ILE A 104 13.63 -7.21 12.74
CA ILE A 104 12.30 -7.57 12.26
C ILE A 104 11.85 -8.84 13.00
N PRO A 105 10.75 -8.78 13.75
CA PRO A 105 10.17 -9.97 14.37
C PRO A 105 9.41 -10.78 13.32
N PHE A 106 9.82 -12.03 13.10
CA PHE A 106 9.12 -12.99 12.25
C PHE A 106 8.44 -14.05 13.14
N ASP A 107 7.21 -14.43 12.80
CA ASP A 107 6.48 -15.51 13.47
C ASP A 107 6.62 -16.81 12.66
N HIS A 108 6.05 -17.91 13.14
CA HIS A 108 5.87 -19.17 12.41
C HIS A 108 7.14 -19.83 11.84
N GLY A 109 8.31 -19.48 12.40
CA GLY A 109 9.60 -20.02 11.98
C GLY A 109 10.17 -19.37 10.71
N GLU A 110 9.57 -18.26 10.27
CA GLU A 110 10.01 -17.52 9.11
C GLU A 110 11.30 -16.74 9.38
N THR A 111 12.03 -16.46 8.31
CA THR A 111 13.20 -15.59 8.32
C THR A 111 13.07 -14.54 7.23
N ALA A 112 13.98 -13.57 7.19
CA ALA A 112 14.00 -12.59 6.12
C ALA A 112 14.20 -13.21 4.72
N GLU A 113 14.77 -14.41 4.66
CA GLU A 113 14.97 -15.18 3.43
C GLU A 113 13.72 -15.98 3.00
N THR A 114 12.93 -16.48 3.96
CA THR A 114 11.72 -17.28 3.66
C THR A 114 10.45 -16.43 3.62
N PHE A 115 10.42 -15.30 4.32
CA PHE A 115 9.25 -14.41 4.38
C PHE A 115 8.79 -13.96 2.98
N PRO A 116 9.67 -13.53 2.06
CA PRO A 116 9.23 -13.19 0.71
C PRO A 116 8.71 -14.38 -0.10
N GLN A 117 9.07 -15.61 0.23
CA GLN A 117 8.51 -16.79 -0.44
C GLN A 117 7.04 -17.02 -0.05
N HIS A 118 6.64 -16.56 1.14
CA HIS A 118 5.27 -16.69 1.66
C HIS A 118 4.40 -15.48 1.34
N TYR A 119 4.96 -14.27 1.44
CA TYR A 119 4.22 -13.00 1.31
C TYR A 119 4.61 -12.19 0.08
N GLY A 120 5.66 -12.57 -0.64
CA GLY A 120 6.06 -11.92 -1.87
C GLY A 120 5.03 -12.11 -2.97
N ARG A 121 4.90 -11.10 -3.83
CA ARG A 121 4.13 -11.18 -5.06
C ARG A 121 5.03 -10.72 -6.20
N GLU A 122 5.38 -11.64 -7.10
CA GLU A 122 6.26 -11.38 -8.25
C GLU A 122 5.81 -10.15 -9.06
N ASN A 123 4.50 -9.89 -9.12
CA ASN A 123 3.89 -8.77 -9.85
C ASN A 123 3.29 -7.68 -8.95
N LEU A 124 3.83 -7.45 -7.74
CA LEU A 124 3.26 -6.48 -6.79
C LEU A 124 3.03 -5.10 -7.42
N LEU A 125 4.02 -4.54 -8.12
CA LEU A 125 3.90 -3.21 -8.72
C LEU A 125 2.83 -3.14 -9.81
N SER A 126 2.74 -4.18 -10.64
CA SER A 126 1.71 -4.24 -11.68
C SER A 126 0.31 -4.39 -11.09
N ILE A 127 0.14 -5.17 -10.03
CA ILE A 127 -1.14 -5.25 -9.29
C ILE A 127 -1.52 -3.88 -8.73
N LEU A 128 -0.58 -3.18 -8.10
CA LEU A 128 -0.84 -1.84 -7.54
C LEU A 128 -1.13 -0.80 -8.64
N ARG A 129 -0.47 -0.90 -9.80
CA ARG A 129 -0.76 -0.07 -10.98
C ARG A 129 -2.19 -0.33 -11.48
N GLU A 130 -2.59 -1.59 -11.59
CA GLU A 130 -3.96 -1.95 -11.97
C GLU A 130 -5.00 -1.41 -10.99
N GLU A 131 -4.75 -1.55 -9.67
CA GLU A 131 -5.62 -0.99 -8.62
C GLU A 131 -5.69 0.55 -8.68
N LEU A 132 -4.57 1.21 -9.02
CA LEU A 132 -4.50 2.67 -9.16
C LEU A 132 -5.29 3.18 -10.37
N LEU A 133 -5.19 2.49 -11.51
CA LEU A 133 -5.88 2.87 -12.74
C LEU A 133 -7.35 2.43 -12.77
N ASN A 134 -7.69 1.37 -12.02
CA ASN A 134 -9.02 0.79 -11.96
C ASN A 134 -9.51 0.67 -10.50
N PRO A 135 -9.77 1.80 -9.81
CA PRO A 135 -10.23 1.75 -8.43
C PRO A 135 -11.57 1.01 -8.33
N LYS A 136 -11.76 0.27 -7.23
CA LYS A 136 -13.00 -0.50 -7.03
C LYS A 136 -14.19 0.46 -6.94
N PRO A 137 -15.42 0.05 -7.30
CA PRO A 137 -16.61 0.87 -7.03
C PRO A 137 -16.77 1.09 -5.51
N LEU A 138 -17.49 2.14 -5.12
CA LEU A 138 -17.88 2.28 -3.71
C LEU A 138 -18.88 1.17 -3.37
N PRO A 139 -18.82 0.59 -2.17
CA PRO A 139 -19.88 -0.32 -1.73
C PRO A 139 -21.21 0.43 -1.81
N THR A 140 -22.13 -0.10 -2.61
CA THR A 140 -23.52 0.33 -2.61
C THR A 140 -24.15 -0.26 -1.36
N PHE A 141 -24.43 0.58 -0.36
CA PHE A 141 -25.31 0.21 0.73
C PHE A 141 -26.74 0.22 0.17
N GLU A 142 -27.12 -0.84 -0.55
CA GLU A 142 -28.54 -1.08 -0.81
C GLU A 142 -29.23 -1.26 0.56
N GLY A 143 -30.29 -0.49 0.76
CA GLY A 143 -30.83 -0.10 2.05
C GLY A 143 -31.58 -1.21 2.80
N ASP A 144 -30.92 -2.32 3.11
CA ASP A 144 -31.40 -3.33 4.06
C ASP A 144 -30.87 -3.08 5.47
N TYR A 145 -30.68 -1.81 5.84
CA TYR A 145 -30.64 -1.46 7.26
C TYR A 145 -32.07 -1.63 7.77
N ASP A 146 -32.39 -2.84 8.22
CA ASP A 146 -33.52 -3.12 9.09
C ASP A 146 -33.11 -2.66 10.49
N PRO A 147 -33.49 -1.45 10.94
CA PRO A 147 -33.28 -1.08 12.33
C PRO A 147 -34.15 -2.03 13.15
N HIS A 148 -33.58 -3.14 13.63
CA HIS A 148 -34.25 -4.00 14.58
C HIS A 148 -34.87 -3.10 15.65
N PRO A 149 -36.19 -3.15 15.86
CA PRO A 149 -36.81 -2.35 16.89
C PRO A 149 -36.16 -2.77 18.20
N VAL A 150 -35.50 -1.82 18.84
CA VAL A 150 -34.95 -1.98 20.18
C VAL A 150 -36.12 -2.44 21.03
N CYS A 151 -36.10 -3.70 21.50
CA CYS A 151 -37.10 -4.17 22.44
C CYS A 151 -37.01 -3.26 23.66
N GLU A 152 -37.98 -2.36 23.81
CA GLU A 152 -38.27 -1.73 25.08
C GLU A 152 -38.72 -2.84 26.03
N CYS A 153 -37.76 -3.45 26.72
CA CYS A 153 -38.03 -4.29 27.87
C CYS A 153 -38.54 -3.38 29.00
N GLY A 154 -39.82 -3.05 28.93
CA GLY A 154 -40.59 -2.64 30.09
C GLY A 154 -40.82 -3.86 30.97
N HIS A 155 -40.15 -3.89 32.13
CA HIS A 155 -40.72 -4.10 33.47
C HIS A 155 -39.62 -4.30 34.52
#